data_AF-A0ABD5WPD5-F1
#
_entry.id   AF-A0ABD5WPD5-F1
#
_cell.length_a   1.000
_cell.length_b   1.000
_cell.length_c   1.000
_cell.angle_alpha   90.00
_cell.angle_beta   90.00
_cell.angle_gamma   90.00
#
_symmetry.space_group_name_H-M   'P 1'
#
loop_
_entity.id
_entity.type
_entity.pdbx_description
1 polymer ?
#
loop_
_entity_poly.entity_id
_entity_poly.type
_entity_poly.pdbx_seq_one_letter_code
_entity_poly.pdbx_strand_id
1 'polypeptide(L)'
;MPSTVVHVALAGLVGTALLAEHFDGKAVAVVMAATALVDFDVFLGFWIAGAHRSAFHTLLLPLAAGGVLWWDFVRRDRSLVRARWGARGVRVAWVGVVAVAFAGIGLDAFFNGVNLFYPVHDRFYDLSGKVFYSTEKGFVQTLVSVDVEAVADALLPHEGGSSGPAGGSGGGASASGGAGGSGGGGGAGGDSAPAPTTENTHYSTGVDPQKGAEDESVERLFPIAYTGERALVALTGYSVVGLRVWMERRRE
;
A
#
# COMPACT_ATOMS: atom_id res chain seq x y z
N MET A 1 -4.60 10.05 1.31
CA MET A 1 -5.44 8.89 0.95
C MET A 1 -5.69 8.93 -0.53
N PRO A 2 -5.33 7.87 -1.27
CA PRO A 2 -5.82 7.69 -2.62
C PRO A 2 -7.34 7.81 -2.63
N SER A 3 -7.89 8.48 -3.63
CA SER A 3 -9.33 8.56 -3.77
C SER A 3 -9.86 7.25 -4.37
N THR A 4 -11.16 7.00 -4.19
CA THR A 4 -11.86 5.89 -4.87
C THR A 4 -11.63 5.89 -6.37
N VAL A 5 -11.49 7.06 -6.99
CA VAL A 5 -11.16 7.18 -8.41
C VAL A 5 -9.80 6.54 -8.72
N VAL A 6 -8.79 6.72 -7.87
CA VAL A 6 -7.46 6.12 -8.05
C VAL A 6 -7.51 4.61 -7.82
N HIS A 7 -8.20 4.13 -6.78
CA HIS A 7 -8.41 2.70 -6.54
C HIS A 7 -9.07 2.03 -7.76
N VAL A 8 -10.15 2.62 -8.25
CA VAL A 8 -10.91 2.13 -9.40
C VAL A 8 -10.09 2.18 -10.69
N ALA A 9 -9.28 3.23 -10.90
CA ALA A 9 -8.40 3.32 -12.06
C ALA A 9 -7.33 2.22 -12.06
N LEU A 10 -6.66 2.00 -10.92
CA LEU A 10 -5.67 0.94 -10.78
C LEU A 10 -6.31 -0.46 -10.95
N ALA A 11 -7.50 -0.68 -10.38
CA ALA A 11 -8.27 -1.90 -10.59
C ALA A 11 -8.62 -2.12 -12.07
N GLY A 12 -8.97 -1.06 -12.80
CA GLY A 12 -9.20 -1.10 -14.24
C GLY A 12 -7.96 -1.51 -15.04
N LEU A 13 -6.78 -1.00 -14.67
CA LEU A 13 -5.50 -1.40 -15.29
C LEU A 13 -5.17 -2.87 -15.04
N VAL A 14 -5.26 -3.32 -13.77
CA VAL A 14 -5.09 -4.74 -13.39
C VAL A 14 -6.09 -5.61 -14.14
N GLY A 15 -7.36 -5.19 -14.19
CA GLY A 15 -8.44 -5.88 -14.88
C GLY A 15 -8.18 -6.02 -16.38
N THR A 16 -7.72 -4.95 -17.03
CA THR A 16 -7.38 -4.93 -18.46
C THR A 16 -6.31 -5.98 -18.79
N ALA A 17 -5.29 -6.08 -17.95
CA ALA A 17 -4.23 -7.07 -18.14
C ALA A 17 -4.70 -8.51 -17.88
N LEU A 18 -5.40 -8.75 -16.77
CA LEU A 18 -5.66 -10.12 -16.28
C LEU A 18 -6.95 -10.75 -16.82
N LEU A 19 -7.94 -9.96 -17.24
CA LEU A 19 -9.18 -10.50 -17.83
C LEU A 19 -8.93 -11.20 -19.17
N ALA A 20 -7.93 -10.76 -19.93
CA ALA A 20 -7.48 -11.39 -21.17
C ALA A 20 -8.62 -11.61 -22.19
N GLU A 21 -8.83 -12.82 -22.67
CA GLU A 21 -9.88 -13.16 -23.65
C GLU A 21 -11.31 -12.97 -23.12
N HIS A 22 -11.47 -12.80 -21.80
CA HIS A 22 -12.75 -12.51 -21.16
C HIS A 22 -12.95 -11.01 -20.90
N PHE A 23 -12.08 -10.15 -21.44
CA PHE A 23 -12.17 -8.71 -21.30
C PHE A 23 -13.33 -8.15 -22.14
N ASP A 24 -14.24 -7.47 -21.46
CA ASP A 24 -15.27 -6.62 -22.05
C ASP A 24 -15.66 -5.53 -21.05
N GLY A 25 -16.43 -4.54 -21.52
CA GLY A 25 -16.84 -3.40 -20.69
C GLY A 25 -17.58 -3.79 -19.41
N LYS A 26 -18.37 -4.87 -19.43
CA LYS A 26 -19.09 -5.34 -18.23
C LYS A 26 -18.14 -6.03 -17.26
N ALA A 27 -17.21 -6.85 -17.77
CA ALA A 27 -16.23 -7.56 -16.97
C ALA A 27 -15.31 -6.59 -16.21
N VAL A 28 -14.75 -5.59 -16.90
CA VAL A 28 -13.90 -4.59 -16.25
C VAL A 28 -14.70 -3.70 -15.29
N ALA A 29 -15.94 -3.34 -15.64
CA ALA A 29 -16.82 -2.59 -14.74
C ALA A 29 -17.12 -3.36 -13.44
N VAL A 30 -17.29 -4.69 -13.50
CA VAL A 30 -17.46 -5.52 -12.30
C VAL A 30 -16.21 -5.50 -11.42
N VAL A 31 -15.00 -5.57 -11.99
CA VAL A 31 -13.73 -5.51 -11.25
C VAL A 31 -13.55 -4.13 -10.59
N MET A 32 -13.82 -3.06 -11.35
CA MET A 32 -13.80 -1.68 -10.88
C MET A 32 -14.81 -1.45 -9.76
N ALA A 33 -16.05 -1.92 -9.93
CA ALA A 33 -17.11 -1.81 -8.92
C ALA A 33 -16.77 -2.61 -7.66
N ALA A 34 -16.25 -3.83 -7.79
CA ALA A 34 -15.81 -4.63 -6.66
C ALA A 34 -14.75 -3.91 -5.81
N THR A 35 -13.84 -3.19 -6.46
CA THR A 35 -12.84 -2.37 -5.75
C THR A 35 -13.49 -1.14 -5.11
N ALA A 36 -14.38 -0.44 -5.82
CA ALA A 36 -15.09 0.72 -5.28
C ALA A 36 -15.95 0.38 -4.04
N LEU A 37 -16.48 -0.84 -3.97
CA LEU A 37 -17.25 -1.31 -2.82
C LEU A 37 -16.41 -1.44 -1.54
N VAL A 38 -15.09 -1.58 -1.66
CA VAL A 38 -14.18 -1.61 -0.50
C VAL A 38 -14.20 -0.25 0.21
N ASP A 39 -14.16 0.83 -0.56
CA ASP A 39 -14.21 2.21 -0.07
C ASP A 39 -15.50 2.56 0.69
N PHE A 40 -16.54 1.72 0.60
CA PHE A 40 -17.81 1.94 1.29
C PHE A 40 -17.76 1.62 2.78
N ASP A 41 -16.65 1.05 3.30
CA ASP A 41 -16.46 0.97 4.75
C ASP A 41 -16.41 2.35 5.40
N VAL A 42 -16.25 3.41 4.60
CA VAL A 42 -16.41 4.77 5.07
C VAL A 42 -17.78 5.01 5.70
N PHE A 43 -18.84 4.33 5.25
CA PHE A 43 -20.16 4.52 5.84
C PHE A 43 -20.32 3.76 7.17
N LEU A 44 -19.56 2.68 7.37
CA LEU A 44 -19.59 1.93 8.63
C LEU A 44 -19.09 2.75 9.82
N GLY A 45 -18.28 3.76 9.54
CA GLY A 45 -17.81 4.71 10.53
C GLY A 45 -18.89 5.52 11.26
N PHE A 46 -20.12 5.56 10.74
CA PHE A 46 -21.25 6.13 11.47
C PHE A 46 -21.63 5.31 12.72
N TRP A 47 -21.29 4.02 12.74
CA TRP A 47 -21.63 3.10 13.84
C TRP A 47 -20.41 2.60 14.59
N ILE A 48 -19.27 2.43 13.91
CA ILE A 48 -18.06 1.83 14.46
C ILE A 48 -16.90 2.81 14.28
N ALA A 49 -16.40 3.37 15.39
CA ALA A 49 -15.25 4.25 15.35
C ALA A 49 -14.03 3.53 14.76
N GLY A 50 -13.36 4.15 13.79
CA GLY A 50 -12.19 3.55 13.11
C GLY A 50 -12.51 2.46 12.08
N ALA A 51 -13.79 2.20 11.75
CA ALA A 51 -14.16 1.27 10.68
C ALA A 51 -13.67 1.73 9.30
N HIS A 52 -13.59 3.05 9.10
CA HIS A 52 -12.89 3.64 7.96
C HIS A 52 -11.41 3.22 8.02
N ARG A 53 -10.91 2.38 7.11
CA ARG A 53 -9.50 1.93 7.20
C ARG A 53 -9.28 0.48 7.58
N SER A 54 -10.35 -0.23 7.91
CA SER A 54 -10.25 -1.50 8.60
C SER A 54 -11.31 -2.50 8.18
N ALA A 55 -12.59 -2.10 8.16
CA ALA A 55 -13.68 -3.05 8.03
C ALA A 55 -13.70 -3.74 6.65
N PHE A 56 -13.52 -3.01 5.55
CA PHE A 56 -13.39 -3.61 4.22
C PHE A 56 -11.97 -3.54 3.67
N HIS A 57 -11.14 -2.62 4.15
CA HIS A 57 -9.72 -2.55 3.79
C HIS A 57 -8.84 -3.55 4.57
N THR A 58 -9.27 -4.81 4.64
CA THR A 58 -8.60 -5.90 5.36
C THR A 58 -8.18 -6.97 4.37
N LEU A 59 -6.96 -7.52 4.50
CA LEU A 59 -6.50 -8.64 3.65
C LEU A 59 -7.30 -9.91 3.91
N LEU A 60 -7.99 -10.01 5.05
CA LEU A 60 -8.88 -11.13 5.33
C LEU A 60 -10.01 -11.25 4.30
N LEU A 61 -10.48 -10.13 3.73
CA LEU A 61 -11.56 -10.12 2.76
C LEU A 61 -11.18 -10.77 1.41
N PRO A 62 -10.12 -10.33 0.69
CA PRO A 62 -9.69 -11.01 -0.53
C PRO A 62 -9.16 -12.43 -0.26
N LEU A 63 -8.55 -12.70 0.91
CA LEU A 63 -8.12 -14.05 1.27
C LEU A 63 -9.31 -15.00 1.48
N ALA A 64 -10.35 -14.56 2.19
CA ALA A 64 -11.57 -15.34 2.37
C ALA A 64 -12.29 -15.54 1.04
N ALA A 65 -12.43 -14.49 0.21
CA ALA A 65 -13.02 -14.60 -1.12
C ALA A 65 -12.25 -15.59 -2.01
N GLY A 66 -10.91 -15.50 -2.02
CA GLY A 66 -10.05 -16.45 -2.72
C GLY A 66 -10.20 -17.88 -2.20
N GLY A 67 -10.30 -18.07 -0.88
CA GLY A 67 -10.54 -19.37 -0.26
C GLY A 67 -11.90 -19.98 -0.64
N VAL A 68 -12.96 -19.17 -0.66
CA VAL A 68 -14.30 -19.58 -1.12
C VAL A 68 -14.29 -19.96 -2.59
N LEU A 69 -13.64 -19.16 -3.45
CA LEU A 69 -13.51 -19.47 -4.88
C LEU A 69 -12.70 -20.74 -5.09
N TRP A 70 -11.57 -20.89 -4.41
CA TRP A 70 -10.76 -22.11 -4.46
C TRP A 70 -11.58 -23.34 -4.05
N TRP A 71 -12.35 -23.24 -2.96
CA TRP A 71 -13.22 -24.32 -2.52
C TRP A 71 -14.30 -24.65 -3.55
N ASP A 72 -14.95 -23.64 -4.15
CA ASP A 72 -15.96 -23.84 -5.19
C ASP A 72 -15.39 -24.49 -6.45
N PHE A 73 -14.13 -24.23 -6.79
CA PHE A 73 -13.50 -24.76 -8.01
C PHE A 73 -12.79 -26.10 -7.84
N VAL A 74 -12.25 -26.38 -6.66
CA VAL A 74 -11.38 -27.54 -6.42
C VAL A 74 -12.07 -28.63 -5.62
N ARG A 75 -12.91 -28.28 -4.65
CA ARG A 75 -13.52 -29.26 -3.72
C ARG A 75 -14.95 -29.64 -4.06
N ARG A 76 -15.64 -28.86 -4.88
CA ARG A 76 -17.01 -29.18 -5.28
C ARG A 76 -17.04 -29.97 -6.57
N ASP A 77 -17.90 -31.00 -6.60
CA ASP A 77 -18.19 -31.76 -7.82
C ASP A 77 -18.80 -30.88 -8.92
N ARG A 78 -19.53 -29.83 -8.54
CA ARG A 78 -20.08 -28.81 -9.43
C ARG A 78 -19.85 -27.42 -8.85
N SER A 79 -18.99 -26.64 -9.49
CA SER A 79 -18.77 -25.22 -9.16
C SER A 79 -20.02 -24.40 -9.46
N LEU A 80 -20.51 -23.66 -8.45
CA LEU A 80 -21.67 -22.79 -8.61
C LEU A 80 -21.34 -21.61 -9.52
N VAL A 81 -20.15 -21.01 -9.36
CA VAL A 81 -19.74 -19.85 -10.15
C VAL A 81 -19.59 -20.24 -11.62
N ARG A 82 -18.96 -21.38 -11.89
CA ARG A 82 -18.81 -21.90 -13.25
C ARG A 82 -20.15 -22.31 -13.86
N ALA A 83 -21.04 -22.93 -13.08
CA ALA A 83 -22.37 -23.32 -13.56
C ALA A 83 -23.21 -22.09 -13.93
N ARG A 84 -23.12 -21.01 -13.16
CA ARG A 84 -23.96 -19.81 -13.35
C ARG A 84 -23.41 -18.84 -14.39
N TRP A 85 -22.09 -18.68 -14.47
CA TRP A 85 -21.42 -17.63 -15.25
C TRP A 85 -20.29 -18.15 -16.16
N GLY A 86 -20.08 -19.46 -16.24
CA GLY A 86 -19.08 -20.07 -17.11
C GLY A 86 -17.64 -19.70 -16.75
N ALA A 87 -16.72 -19.94 -17.69
CA ALA A 87 -15.30 -19.58 -17.55
C ALA A 87 -15.09 -18.07 -17.34
N ARG A 88 -15.94 -17.24 -17.97
CA ARG A 88 -15.94 -15.78 -17.80
C ARG A 88 -16.14 -15.37 -16.35
N GLY A 89 -17.16 -15.92 -15.67
CA GLY A 89 -17.42 -15.61 -14.26
C GLY A 89 -16.27 -16.02 -13.35
N VAL A 90 -15.67 -17.20 -13.61
CA VAL A 90 -14.48 -17.67 -12.87
C VAL A 90 -13.32 -16.68 -13.02
N ARG A 91 -13.06 -16.22 -14.25
CA ARG A 91 -11.98 -15.27 -14.54
C ARG A 91 -12.23 -13.93 -13.85
N VAL A 92 -13.42 -13.36 -14.01
CA VAL A 92 -13.79 -12.09 -13.40
C VAL A 92 -13.71 -12.15 -11.88
N ALA A 93 -14.13 -13.26 -11.26
CA ALA A 93 -14.05 -13.43 -9.81
C ALA A 93 -12.61 -13.41 -9.29
N TRP A 94 -11.70 -14.20 -9.89
CA TRP A 94 -10.29 -14.20 -9.50
C TRP A 94 -9.60 -12.86 -9.74
N VAL A 95 -9.87 -12.21 -10.88
CA VAL A 95 -9.33 -10.88 -11.17
C VAL A 95 -9.87 -9.84 -10.19
N GLY A 96 -11.14 -9.94 -9.80
CA GLY A 96 -11.73 -9.11 -8.76
C GLY A 96 -11.00 -9.23 -7.42
N VAL A 97 -10.68 -10.46 -6.99
CA VAL A 97 -9.88 -10.71 -5.76
C VAL A 97 -8.51 -10.05 -5.84
N VAL A 98 -7.80 -10.22 -6.97
CA VAL A 98 -6.48 -9.60 -7.19
C VAL A 98 -6.58 -8.07 -7.20
N ALA A 99 -7.57 -7.51 -7.90
CA ALA A 99 -7.78 -6.08 -7.97
C ALA A 99 -8.10 -5.48 -6.60
N VAL A 100 -8.98 -6.10 -5.81
CA VAL A 100 -9.27 -5.68 -4.43
C VAL A 100 -8.01 -5.71 -3.57
N ALA A 101 -7.18 -6.75 -3.67
CA ALA A 101 -5.96 -6.87 -2.87
C ALA A 101 -4.93 -5.78 -3.20
N PHE A 102 -4.63 -5.56 -4.48
CA PHE A 102 -3.59 -4.59 -4.88
C PHE A 102 -4.11 -3.16 -4.97
N ALA A 103 -5.27 -2.97 -5.61
CA ALA A 103 -5.81 -1.64 -5.88
C ALA A 103 -6.68 -1.11 -4.74
N GLY A 104 -7.50 -1.93 -4.09
CA GLY A 104 -8.33 -1.49 -2.98
C GLY A 104 -7.54 -1.37 -1.66
N ILE A 105 -6.85 -2.44 -1.27
CA ILE A 105 -6.18 -2.52 0.04
C ILE A 105 -4.71 -2.07 -0.05
N GLY A 106 -4.00 -2.55 -1.07
CA GLY A 106 -2.57 -2.26 -1.25
C GLY A 106 -2.29 -0.77 -1.40
N LEU A 107 -3.15 -0.02 -2.11
CA LEU A 107 -2.94 1.41 -2.28
C LEU A 107 -2.99 2.17 -0.96
N ASP A 108 -3.94 1.87 -0.08
CA ASP A 108 -3.98 2.49 1.25
C ASP A 108 -2.81 2.04 2.13
N ALA A 109 -2.45 0.76 2.11
CA ALA A 109 -1.33 0.22 2.90
C ALA A 109 -0.01 0.96 2.63
N PHE A 110 0.27 1.30 1.37
CA PHE A 110 1.55 1.91 0.95
C PHE A 110 1.52 3.45 0.88
N PHE A 111 0.35 4.10 1.01
CA PHE A 111 0.25 5.57 1.00
C PHE A 111 -0.07 6.17 2.38
N ASN A 112 -0.89 5.52 3.22
CA ASN A 112 -1.37 6.11 4.48
C ASN A 112 -1.58 5.10 5.62
N GLY A 113 -1.23 3.84 5.39
CA GLY A 113 -1.46 2.71 6.28
C GLY A 113 -2.91 2.22 6.36
N VAL A 114 -3.06 0.94 6.73
CA VAL A 114 -4.34 0.23 6.76
C VAL A 114 -4.33 -0.89 7.82
N ASN A 115 -5.49 -1.23 8.36
CA ASN A 115 -5.60 -2.32 9.32
C ASN A 115 -5.78 -3.68 8.63
N LEU A 116 -4.67 -4.26 8.19
CA LEU A 116 -4.64 -5.42 7.29
C LEU A 116 -5.35 -6.68 7.82
N PHE A 117 -5.50 -6.81 9.14
CA PHE A 117 -6.01 -8.03 9.77
C PHE A 117 -7.23 -7.79 10.66
N TYR A 118 -7.86 -6.63 10.59
CA TYR A 118 -9.13 -6.39 11.27
C TYR A 118 -10.20 -7.37 10.77
N PRO A 119 -11.06 -7.92 11.65
CA PRO A 119 -11.13 -7.69 13.10
C PRO A 119 -10.30 -8.68 13.94
N VAL A 120 -9.56 -9.61 13.31
CA VAL A 120 -8.80 -10.66 14.01
C VAL A 120 -7.62 -10.09 14.77
N HIS A 121 -6.93 -9.11 14.18
CA HIS A 121 -5.82 -8.41 14.80
C HIS A 121 -5.90 -6.93 14.44
N ASP A 122 -6.26 -6.11 15.43
CA ASP A 122 -6.54 -4.69 15.28
C ASP A 122 -5.24 -3.87 15.35
N ARG A 123 -4.57 -3.69 14.21
CA ARG A 123 -3.36 -2.87 14.10
C ARG A 123 -3.21 -2.27 12.71
N PHE A 124 -2.91 -0.98 12.64
CA PHE A 124 -2.54 -0.31 11.40
C PHE A 124 -1.11 -0.68 10.99
N TYR A 125 -0.96 -1.03 9.72
CA TYR A 125 0.32 -1.27 9.07
C TYR A 125 0.54 -0.16 8.04
N ASP A 126 1.63 0.59 8.18
CA ASP A 126 2.03 1.65 7.27
C ASP A 126 3.26 1.21 6.47
N LEU A 127 3.07 0.98 5.17
CA LEU A 127 4.09 0.54 4.24
C LEU A 127 4.61 1.70 3.36
N SER A 128 4.43 2.96 3.78
CA SER A 128 4.87 4.16 3.05
C SER A 128 6.38 4.42 3.10
N GLY A 129 7.12 3.60 3.84
CA GLY A 129 8.57 3.70 4.03
C GLY A 129 9.41 3.59 2.74
N LYS A 130 10.73 3.65 2.89
CA LYS A 130 11.68 3.74 1.77
C LYS A 130 12.39 2.41 1.49
N VAL A 131 12.75 2.16 0.23
CA VAL A 131 13.68 1.08 -0.17
C VAL A 131 14.76 1.64 -1.09
N PHE A 132 16.02 1.59 -0.65
CA PHE A 132 17.17 2.05 -1.41
C PHE A 132 18.44 1.31 -0.98
N TYR A 133 19.46 1.37 -1.82
CA TYR A 133 20.79 0.91 -1.49
C TYR A 133 21.68 2.12 -1.16
N SER A 134 22.30 2.12 0.02
CA SER A 134 23.31 3.08 0.45
C SER A 134 24.69 2.46 0.32
N THR A 135 25.66 3.25 -0.13
CA THR A 135 27.07 2.83 -0.17
C THR A 135 27.68 2.69 1.22
N GLU A 136 27.12 3.34 2.24
CA GLU A 136 27.59 3.23 3.62
C GLU A 136 26.80 2.18 4.41
N LYS A 137 25.47 2.17 4.25
CA LYS A 137 24.55 1.35 5.07
C LYS A 137 24.10 0.07 4.35
N GLY A 138 24.49 -0.14 3.10
CA GLY A 138 24.03 -1.25 2.28
C GLY A 138 22.54 -1.14 1.93
N PHE A 139 21.83 -2.26 1.88
CA PHE A 139 20.39 -2.27 1.59
C PHE A 139 19.58 -1.73 2.78
N VAL A 140 18.85 -0.63 2.56
CA VAL A 140 18.01 0.02 3.59
C VAL A 140 16.54 -0.08 3.19
N GLN A 141 15.73 -0.61 4.10
CA GLN A 141 14.28 -0.69 3.95
C GLN A 141 13.58 -0.27 5.24
N THR A 142 12.61 0.63 5.12
CA THR A 142 11.82 1.16 6.26
C THR A 142 10.32 0.95 6.09
N LEU A 143 9.87 0.08 5.18
CA LEU A 143 8.44 -0.18 4.98
C LEU A 143 7.82 -0.97 6.15
N VAL A 144 8.63 -1.73 6.89
CA VAL A 144 8.17 -2.50 8.04
C VAL A 144 9.12 -2.19 9.19
N SER A 145 8.64 -1.44 10.19
CA SER A 145 9.35 -1.30 11.45
C SER A 145 9.01 -2.51 12.33
N VAL A 146 10.01 -3.34 12.60
CA VAL A 146 9.91 -4.38 13.62
C VAL A 146 10.57 -3.81 14.87
N ASP A 147 9.78 -3.60 15.90
CA ASP A 147 10.25 -3.20 17.23
C ASP A 147 10.79 -4.46 17.91
N VAL A 148 12.11 -4.66 17.80
CA VAL A 148 12.78 -5.91 18.22
C VAL A 148 12.76 -6.01 19.74
N GLU A 149 12.80 -4.87 20.44
CA GLU A 149 12.69 -4.73 21.87
C GLU A 149 11.30 -5.18 22.37
N ALA A 150 10.23 -4.73 21.71
CA ALA A 150 8.88 -5.20 22.04
C ALA A 150 8.69 -6.71 21.78
N VAL A 151 9.36 -7.27 20.77
CA VAL A 151 9.37 -8.72 20.50
C VAL A 151 10.21 -9.47 21.53
N ALA A 152 11.34 -8.91 21.97
CA ALA A 152 12.21 -9.49 23.00
C ALA A 152 11.52 -9.51 24.37
N ASP A 153 10.83 -8.43 24.76
CA ASP A 153 10.05 -8.35 26.01
C ASP A 153 8.87 -9.33 26.01
N ALA A 154 8.25 -9.59 24.86
CA ALA A 154 7.18 -10.57 24.72
C ALA A 154 7.68 -12.02 24.76
N LEU A 155 8.90 -12.29 24.30
CA LEU A 155 9.50 -13.62 24.24
C LEU A 155 10.30 -13.98 25.51
N LEU A 156 10.77 -12.98 26.25
CA LEU A 156 11.47 -13.14 27.52
C LEU A 156 10.68 -12.44 28.63
N PRO A 157 9.58 -13.04 29.16
CA PRO A 157 8.92 -12.51 30.33
C PRO A 157 9.94 -12.36 31.45
N HIS A 158 10.20 -11.13 31.89
CA HIS A 158 11.04 -10.90 33.06
C HIS A 158 10.41 -11.58 34.28
N GLU A 159 11.04 -12.63 34.79
CA GLU A 159 10.71 -13.16 36.11
C GLU A 159 11.14 -12.14 37.16
N GLY A 160 10.14 -11.53 37.82
CA GLY A 160 10.28 -11.01 39.18
C GLY A 160 10.74 -9.56 39.31
N GLY A 161 9.79 -8.67 39.58
CA GLY A 161 10.06 -7.32 40.07
C GLY A 161 8.78 -6.57 40.42
N SER A 162 8.22 -6.84 41.59
CA SER A 162 7.05 -6.13 42.12
C SER A 162 7.36 -4.66 42.41
N SER A 163 6.71 -3.74 41.71
CA SER A 163 6.48 -2.38 42.19
C SER A 163 5.12 -1.88 41.72
N GLY A 164 4.23 -1.65 42.68
CA GLY A 164 2.86 -1.18 42.47
C GLY A 164 2.75 0.27 41.97
N PRO A 165 1.52 0.75 41.73
CA PRO A 165 1.24 1.79 40.76
C PRO A 165 1.42 3.19 41.35
N ALA A 166 2.19 4.04 40.66
CA ALA A 166 2.11 5.49 40.79
C ALA A 166 1.40 6.02 39.55
N GLY A 167 0.21 6.59 39.75
CA GLY A 167 -0.55 7.25 38.69
C GLY A 167 0.06 8.58 38.28
N GLY A 168 -0.27 9.02 37.07
CA GLY A 168 -0.27 10.44 36.74
C GLY A 168 0.37 10.81 35.41
N SER A 169 -0.52 11.07 34.45
CA SER A 169 -0.46 12.19 33.49
C SER A 169 0.33 12.03 32.18
N GLY A 170 -0.33 12.49 31.12
CA GLY A 170 0.31 13.31 30.09
C GLY A 170 0.54 12.62 28.76
N GLY A 171 -0.38 12.80 27.82
CA GLY A 171 -0.10 12.58 26.41
C GLY A 171 1.07 13.44 25.94
N GLY A 172 1.98 12.82 25.19
CA GLY A 172 3.14 13.48 24.58
C GLY A 172 3.22 13.10 23.11
N ALA A 173 2.51 13.86 22.28
CA ALA A 173 2.75 13.88 20.84
C ALA A 173 4.12 14.51 20.60
N SER A 174 5.07 13.75 20.05
CA SER A 174 6.36 14.26 19.61
C SER A 174 6.19 14.97 18.26
N ALA A 175 5.82 16.25 18.32
CA ALA A 175 6.01 17.19 17.23
C ALA A 175 7.45 17.68 17.26
N SER A 176 8.28 17.20 16.32
CA SER A 176 9.58 17.81 16.06
C SER A 176 9.36 19.09 15.24
N GLY A 177 9.33 20.23 15.93
CA GLY A 177 9.37 21.54 15.33
C GLY A 177 10.75 21.86 14.73
N GLY A 178 10.76 22.19 13.45
CA GLY A 178 11.80 23.02 12.83
C GLY A 178 11.27 24.46 12.76
N ALA A 179 11.94 25.36 13.47
CA ALA A 179 11.57 26.75 13.61
C ALA A 179 11.94 27.59 12.39
N GLY A 180 11.09 28.58 12.10
CA GLY A 180 11.37 29.70 11.20
C GLY A 180 10.19 30.68 11.18
N GLY A 181 10.21 31.67 12.08
CA GLY A 181 9.31 32.84 12.03
C GLY A 181 9.52 33.66 10.75
N SER A 182 8.74 34.66 10.40
CA SER A 182 7.75 35.47 11.12
C SER A 182 7.11 36.41 10.08
N GLY A 183 5.88 36.88 10.33
CA GLY A 183 5.41 38.16 9.78
C GLY A 183 4.18 38.05 8.91
N GLY A 184 3.02 38.31 9.51
CA GLY A 184 1.87 38.80 8.75
C GLY A 184 2.13 40.24 8.31
N GLY A 185 1.90 40.51 7.03
CA GLY A 185 1.92 41.84 6.45
C GLY A 185 1.38 41.78 5.03
N GLY A 186 0.18 42.32 4.81
CA GLY A 186 -0.42 42.41 3.49
C GLY A 186 0.38 43.34 2.56
N GLY A 187 0.37 43.04 1.27
CA GLY A 187 0.96 43.89 0.23
C GLY A 187 1.28 43.09 -1.03
N ALA A 188 0.83 43.59 -2.17
CA ALA A 188 0.93 42.94 -3.48
C ALA A 188 2.38 42.80 -4.00
N GLY A 189 2.64 41.73 -4.75
CA GLY A 189 3.88 41.53 -5.50
C GLY A 189 4.16 40.04 -5.73
N GLY A 190 3.83 39.53 -6.91
CA GLY A 190 4.08 38.14 -7.27
C GLY A 190 5.54 37.90 -7.65
N ASP A 191 6.33 37.40 -6.71
CA ASP A 191 7.61 36.78 -7.00
C ASP A 191 7.38 35.28 -7.24
N SER A 192 6.92 34.94 -8.46
CA SER A 192 6.92 33.55 -8.92
C SER A 192 8.36 33.08 -8.99
N ALA A 193 8.73 32.07 -8.19
CA ALA A 193 10.04 31.43 -8.31
C ALA A 193 10.29 31.04 -9.79
N PRO A 194 11.52 31.24 -10.31
CA PRO A 194 11.82 30.96 -11.71
C PRO A 194 11.51 29.51 -12.05
N ALA A 195 11.04 29.27 -13.29
CA ALA A 195 10.68 27.93 -13.74
C ALA A 195 11.89 26.98 -13.61
N PRO A 196 11.67 25.69 -13.27
CA PRO A 196 12.73 24.70 -13.18
C PRO A 196 13.45 24.53 -14.54
N THR A 197 14.77 24.69 -14.53
CA THR A 197 15.68 24.45 -15.66
C THR A 197 16.83 23.57 -15.20
N THR A 198 17.60 23.03 -16.14
CA THR A 198 18.84 22.28 -15.84
C THR A 198 19.90 23.13 -15.13
N GLU A 199 19.79 24.45 -15.18
CA GLU A 199 20.73 25.38 -14.55
C GLU A 199 20.37 25.66 -13.08
N ASN A 200 19.07 25.77 -12.77
CA ASN A 200 18.59 26.15 -11.45
C ASN A 200 18.03 24.98 -10.62
N THR A 201 17.86 23.80 -11.22
CA THR A 201 17.29 22.61 -10.58
C THR A 201 18.29 21.47 -10.59
N HIS A 202 18.63 20.97 -9.40
CA HIS A 202 19.48 19.78 -9.23
C HIS A 202 18.61 18.60 -8.82
N TYR A 203 18.85 17.44 -9.43
CA TYR A 203 18.22 16.19 -9.07
C TYR A 203 19.27 15.27 -8.44
N SER A 204 19.13 15.01 -7.15
CA SER A 204 20.02 14.09 -6.45
C SER A 204 19.86 12.66 -6.98
N THR A 205 20.97 12.06 -7.38
CA THR A 205 21.06 10.68 -7.87
C THR A 205 22.24 9.95 -7.22
N GLY A 206 22.31 8.63 -7.36
CA GLY A 206 23.47 7.87 -6.87
C GLY A 206 24.80 8.27 -7.54
N VAL A 207 24.75 8.86 -8.74
CA VAL A 207 25.94 9.31 -9.49
C VAL A 207 26.26 10.78 -9.20
N ASP A 208 25.24 11.61 -8.97
CA ASP A 208 25.35 13.03 -8.63
C ASP A 208 24.53 13.33 -7.35
N PRO A 209 25.10 13.06 -6.17
CA PRO A 209 24.38 13.12 -4.89
C PRO A 209 24.12 14.55 -4.42
N GLN A 210 25.02 15.51 -4.69
CA GLN A 210 24.93 16.88 -4.19
C GLN A 210 25.37 17.92 -5.22
N LYS A 211 24.77 19.11 -5.14
CA LYS A 211 25.10 20.23 -6.03
C LYS A 211 26.47 20.81 -5.68
N GLY A 212 27.43 20.70 -6.61
CA GLY A 212 28.75 21.34 -6.48
C GLY A 212 29.88 20.31 -6.32
N ALA A 213 30.97 20.71 -5.66
CA ALA A 213 32.11 19.82 -5.44
C ALA A 213 31.74 18.65 -4.50
N GLU A 214 32.22 17.46 -4.81
CA GLU A 214 32.03 16.27 -3.98
C GLU A 214 33.18 16.13 -2.97
N ASP A 215 32.84 15.87 -1.70
CA ASP A 215 33.83 15.43 -0.72
C ASP A 215 34.23 13.96 -1.01
N GLU A 216 35.40 13.51 -0.56
CA GLU A 216 35.91 12.16 -0.85
C GLU A 216 34.99 11.02 -0.32
N SER A 217 34.12 11.31 0.65
CA SER A 217 33.25 10.33 1.33
C SER A 217 31.77 10.72 1.33
N VAL A 218 31.18 11.03 0.17
CA VAL A 218 29.73 11.32 0.06
C VAL A 218 28.91 10.03 0.02
N GLU A 219 27.93 9.89 0.92
CA GLU A 219 26.95 8.79 0.92
C GLU A 219 26.14 8.80 -0.39
N ARG A 220 26.29 7.75 -1.20
CA ARG A 220 25.52 7.56 -2.44
C ARG A 220 24.30 6.69 -2.20
N LEU A 221 23.14 7.18 -2.63
CA LEU A 221 21.85 6.50 -2.51
C LEU A 221 21.34 6.06 -3.89
N PHE A 222 21.11 4.77 -4.04
CA PHE A 222 20.53 4.16 -5.23
C PHE A 222 19.08 3.75 -4.94
N PRO A 223 18.09 4.54 -5.38
CA PRO A 223 16.69 4.23 -5.16
C PRO A 223 16.30 2.95 -5.91
N ILE A 224 15.67 2.00 -5.20
CA ILE A 224 15.06 0.81 -5.82
C ILE A 224 13.58 1.11 -6.06
N ALA A 225 12.84 1.30 -4.96
CA ALA A 225 11.50 1.87 -4.99
C ALA A 225 11.48 3.28 -4.41
N TYR A 226 12.42 3.63 -3.51
CA TYR A 226 12.51 4.91 -2.80
C TYR A 226 11.35 5.24 -1.87
N THR A 227 10.09 5.09 -2.28
CA THR A 227 8.90 5.28 -1.45
C THR A 227 7.98 4.08 -1.55
N GLY A 228 7.11 3.89 -0.55
CA GLY A 228 6.11 2.82 -0.53
C GLY A 228 5.20 2.87 -1.76
N GLU A 229 4.78 4.06 -2.18
CA GLU A 229 3.94 4.25 -3.37
C GLU A 229 4.58 3.66 -4.64
N ARG A 230 5.86 3.93 -4.85
CA ARG A 230 6.64 3.39 -5.97
C ARG A 230 6.86 1.88 -5.81
N ALA A 231 7.03 1.40 -4.58
CA ALA A 231 7.15 -0.03 -4.28
C ALA A 231 5.87 -0.78 -4.65
N LEU A 232 4.71 -0.21 -4.35
CA LEU A 232 3.42 -0.77 -4.73
C LEU A 232 3.22 -0.79 -6.25
N VAL A 233 3.58 0.30 -6.95
CA VAL A 233 3.50 0.35 -8.43
C VAL A 233 4.35 -0.76 -9.03
N ALA A 234 5.60 -0.90 -8.58
CA ALA A 234 6.50 -1.96 -9.03
C ALA A 234 5.93 -3.35 -8.71
N LEU A 235 5.52 -3.58 -7.46
CA LEU A 235 4.97 -4.85 -7.00
C LEU A 235 3.72 -5.24 -7.81
N THR A 236 2.77 -4.33 -7.98
CA THR A 236 1.53 -4.55 -8.72
C THR A 236 1.84 -4.83 -10.20
N GLY A 237 2.67 -3.98 -10.82
CA GLY A 237 3.04 -4.10 -12.23
C GLY A 237 3.74 -5.42 -12.54
N TYR A 238 4.80 -5.76 -11.81
CA TYR A 238 5.54 -7.00 -12.03
C TYR A 238 4.71 -8.24 -11.68
N SER A 239 3.87 -8.19 -10.64
CA SER A 239 2.97 -9.30 -10.30
C SER A 239 1.95 -9.55 -11.41
N VAL A 240 1.33 -8.50 -11.95
CA VAL A 240 0.37 -8.60 -13.06
C VAL A 240 1.04 -9.16 -14.31
N VAL A 241 2.23 -8.66 -14.67
CA VAL A 241 3.00 -9.18 -15.81
C VAL A 241 3.35 -10.66 -15.61
N GLY A 242 3.89 -11.02 -14.44
CA GLY A 242 4.26 -12.39 -14.12
C GLY A 242 3.07 -13.34 -14.17
N LEU A 243 1.95 -12.95 -13.56
CA LEU A 243 0.69 -13.70 -13.63
C LEU A 243 0.20 -13.85 -15.07
N ARG A 244 0.27 -12.77 -15.87
CA ARG A 244 -0.17 -12.81 -17.25
C ARG A 244 0.66 -13.77 -18.10
N VAL A 245 1.99 -13.72 -17.97
CA VAL A 245 2.93 -14.62 -18.66
C VAL A 245 2.70 -16.07 -18.23
N TRP A 246 2.53 -16.33 -16.93
CA TRP A 246 2.24 -17.66 -16.42
C TRP A 246 0.92 -18.23 -16.95
N MET A 247 -0.12 -17.40 -17.07
CA MET A 247 -1.40 -17.80 -17.65
C MET A 247 -1.28 -18.18 -19.13
N GLU A 248 -0.47 -17.46 -19.91
CA GLU A 248 -0.25 -17.79 -21.32
C GLU A 248 0.53 -19.09 -21.49
N ARG A 249 1.59 -19.31 -20.70
CA ARG A 249 2.36 -20.57 -20.73
C ARG A 249 1.55 -21.81 -20.37
N ARG A 250 0.44 -21.67 -19.64
CA ARG A 250 -0.45 -22.79 -19.30
C ARG A 250 -1.51 -23.10 -20.37
N ARG A 251 -1.60 -22.28 -21.42
CA ARG A 251 -2.48 -22.52 -22.56
C ARG A 251 -1.80 -23.30 -23.67
N GLU A 252 -0.48 -23.20 -23.75
CA GLU A 252 0.40 -24.03 -24.58
C GLU A 252 0.48 -25.46 -24.04
#